data_AF-A0A7K3HHN0-F1
#
_entry.id   AF-A0A7K3HHN0-F1
#
_cell.length_a   1.000
_cell.length_b   1.000
_cell.length_c   1.000
_cell.angle_alpha   90.00
_cell.angle_beta   90.00
_cell.angle_gamma   90.00
#
_symmetry.space_group_name_H-M   'P 1'
#
loop_
_entity.id
_entity.type
_entity.pdbx_description
1 polymer ?
#
loop_
_entity_poly.entity_id
_entity_poly.type
_entity_poly.pdbx_seq_one_letter_code
_entity_poly.pdbx_strand_id
1 'polypeptide(L)'
;MRGWVKAAAAAVVLGLGGWAAEPFARDWMLTGSACDGALPREAAGQLRPGGTHVEEESSRHTEELGSYTCDVTLDGGNDLFWMRAHTRRDDQDTAFMRTFPKDGWSWQAPLPDGLPGFLDDRGTISLMLPCPDLGEDDDGRPRKLLIRTGFGQDALTGVPGAAYRTVVAPAGAAHAAFAFAAAVSPASPVTHPDSAATVRTHDRSGPAGRQWPVPQMRKAEEEL
;
A
#
# COMPACT_ATOMS: atom_id res chain seq x y z
N MET A 1 57.09 1.68 -22.74
CA MET A 1 55.79 1.52 -23.45
C MET A 1 54.84 0.50 -22.80
N ARG A 2 55.31 -0.63 -22.25
CA ARG A 2 54.44 -1.72 -21.71
C ARG A 2 53.62 -1.38 -20.45
N GLY A 3 54.03 -0.40 -19.64
CA GLY A 3 53.33 -0.01 -18.41
C GLY A 3 52.07 0.83 -18.64
N TRP A 4 52.08 1.70 -19.65
CA TRP A 4 50.96 2.60 -19.96
C TRP A 4 49.75 1.85 -20.52
N VAL A 5 49.99 0.77 -21.28
CA VAL A 5 48.91 -0.09 -21.81
C VAL A 5 48.13 -0.79 -20.68
N LYS A 6 48.81 -1.23 -19.61
CA LYS A 6 48.15 -1.85 -18.45
C LYS A 6 47.31 -0.85 -17.66
N ALA A 7 47.84 0.35 -17.46
CA ALA A 7 47.11 1.42 -16.79
C ALA A 7 45.86 1.84 -17.58
N ALA A 8 45.98 1.98 -18.91
CA ALA A 8 44.86 2.28 -19.79
C ALA A 8 43.79 1.17 -19.78
N ALA A 9 44.20 -0.10 -19.84
CA ALA A 9 43.26 -1.23 -19.77
C ALA A 9 42.52 -1.29 -18.43
N ALA A 10 43.21 -1.06 -17.30
CA ALA A 10 42.59 -1.00 -15.99
C ALA A 10 41.57 0.14 -15.88
N ALA A 11 41.90 1.34 -16.41
CA ALA A 11 41.00 2.47 -16.42
C ALA A 11 39.73 2.21 -17.26
N VAL A 12 39.86 1.56 -18.42
CA VAL A 12 38.71 1.18 -19.25
C VAL A 12 37.81 0.17 -18.54
N VAL A 13 38.39 -0.85 -17.89
CA VAL A 13 37.61 -1.85 -17.14
C VAL A 13 36.88 -1.21 -15.95
N LEU A 14 37.54 -0.31 -15.22
CA LEU A 14 36.91 0.41 -14.12
C LEU A 14 35.82 1.38 -14.61
N GLY A 15 36.04 2.06 -15.73
CA GLY A 15 35.04 2.93 -16.34
C GLY A 15 33.80 2.16 -16.80
N LEU A 16 33.99 1.04 -17.50
CA LEU A 16 32.89 0.19 -17.96
C LEU A 16 32.17 -0.50 -16.80
N GLY A 17 32.91 -0.98 -15.80
CA GLY A 17 32.34 -1.60 -14.61
C GLY A 17 31.55 -0.61 -13.75
N GLY A 18 32.05 0.62 -13.60
CA GLY A 18 31.36 1.69 -12.89
C GLY A 18 30.05 2.08 -13.57
N TRP A 19 30.06 2.22 -14.90
CA TRP A 19 28.87 2.56 -15.68
C TRP A 19 27.76 1.49 -15.58
N ALA A 20 28.13 0.21 -15.60
CA ALA A 20 27.16 -0.87 -15.46
C ALA A 20 26.55 -0.98 -14.04
N ALA A 21 27.28 -0.54 -13.01
CA ALA A 21 26.84 -0.62 -11.62
C ALA A 21 25.98 0.58 -11.18
N GLU A 22 26.05 1.71 -11.89
CA GLU A 22 25.35 2.94 -11.57
C GLU A 22 23.84 2.78 -11.32
N PRO A 23 23.04 2.14 -12.20
CA PRO A 23 21.60 2.00 -11.97
C PRO A 23 21.28 1.15 -10.73
N PHE A 24 22.09 0.13 -10.44
CA PHE A 24 21.91 -0.70 -9.25
C PHE A 24 22.25 0.04 -7.95
N ALA A 25 23.29 0.86 -7.96
CA ALA A 25 23.65 1.69 -6.81
C ALA A 25 22.56 2.74 -6.54
N ARG A 26 22.02 3.36 -7.60
CA ARG A 26 20.91 4.32 -7.50
C ARG A 26 19.64 3.65 -6.96
N ASP A 27 19.25 2.51 -7.54
CA ASP A 27 18.11 1.71 -7.06
C ASP A 27 18.22 1.38 -5.57
N TRP A 28 19.40 0.91 -5.17
CA TRP A 28 19.67 0.51 -3.80
C TRP A 28 19.60 1.71 -2.85
N MET A 29 20.12 2.86 -3.26
CA MET A 29 20.07 4.10 -2.49
C MET A 29 18.63 4.61 -2.35
N LEU A 30 17.90 4.76 -3.46
CA LEU A 30 16.54 5.30 -3.47
C LEU A 30 15.55 4.41 -2.72
N THR A 31 15.58 3.10 -2.97
CA THR A 31 14.73 2.16 -2.22
C THR A 31 15.11 2.15 -0.73
N GLY A 32 16.37 2.49 -0.42
CA GLY A 32 16.87 2.59 0.94
C GLY A 32 16.50 3.86 1.69
N SER A 33 16.23 4.97 0.98
CA SER A 33 15.71 6.21 1.58
C SER A 33 14.19 6.28 1.56
N ALA A 34 13.53 5.44 0.74
CA ALA A 34 12.10 5.43 0.57
C ALA A 34 11.28 5.36 1.84
N CYS A 35 10.34 6.30 1.95
CA CYS A 35 9.47 6.51 3.09
C CYS A 35 10.29 6.66 4.38
N ASP A 36 11.26 7.56 4.35
CA ASP A 36 12.23 7.80 5.43
C ASP A 36 13.01 6.53 5.85
N GLY A 37 13.28 5.66 4.87
CA GLY A 37 13.97 4.39 5.04
C GLY A 37 13.11 3.24 5.59
N ALA A 38 11.78 3.43 5.67
CA ALA A 38 10.87 2.42 6.17
C ALA A 38 10.45 1.39 5.11
N LEU A 39 10.69 1.63 3.83
CA LEU A 39 10.30 0.73 2.75
C LEU A 39 11.20 -0.52 2.71
N PRO A 40 10.66 -1.75 2.86
CA PRO A 40 11.48 -2.97 2.82
C PRO A 40 11.97 -3.23 1.39
N ARG A 41 13.28 -3.12 1.18
CA ARG A 41 13.91 -3.26 -0.15
C ARG A 41 13.58 -4.56 -0.86
N GLU A 42 13.57 -5.66 -0.11
CA GLU A 42 13.27 -6.99 -0.64
C GLU A 42 11.83 -7.10 -1.13
N ALA A 43 10.88 -6.54 -0.39
CA ALA A 43 9.48 -6.54 -0.76
C ALA A 43 9.20 -5.57 -1.92
N ALA A 44 9.81 -4.38 -1.90
CA ALA A 44 9.74 -3.43 -3.01
C ALA A 44 10.34 -4.01 -4.31
N GLY A 45 11.48 -4.72 -4.21
CA GLY A 45 12.10 -5.40 -5.34
C GLY A 45 11.24 -6.52 -5.94
N GLN A 46 10.48 -7.24 -5.12
CA GLN A 46 9.52 -8.26 -5.58
C GLN A 46 8.33 -7.66 -6.33
N LEU A 47 7.95 -6.43 -6.01
CA LEU A 47 6.83 -5.72 -6.65
C LEU A 47 7.24 -5.05 -7.95
N ARG A 48 8.54 -4.92 -8.24
CA ARG A 48 9.01 -4.19 -9.39
C ARG A 48 8.96 -5.05 -10.66
N PRO A 49 8.43 -4.53 -11.78
CA PRO A 49 8.55 -5.17 -13.08
C PRO A 49 10.00 -5.52 -13.43
N GLY A 50 10.19 -6.60 -14.19
CA GLY A 50 11.52 -6.95 -14.68
C GLY A 50 12.07 -5.87 -15.61
N GLY A 51 13.30 -5.41 -15.34
CA GLY A 51 14.00 -4.45 -16.19
C GLY A 51 13.64 -2.98 -15.98
N THR A 52 12.88 -2.64 -14.92
CA THR A 52 12.67 -1.24 -14.51
C THR A 52 13.53 -0.87 -13.31
N HIS A 53 13.94 0.39 -13.23
CA HIS A 53 14.67 0.97 -12.11
C HIS A 53 13.79 1.96 -11.34
N VAL A 54 14.16 2.21 -10.08
CA VAL A 54 13.58 3.28 -9.29
C VAL A 54 14.18 4.59 -9.78
N GLU A 55 13.31 5.47 -10.25
CA GLU A 55 13.72 6.76 -10.81
C GLU A 55 13.80 7.81 -9.70
N GLU A 56 12.75 7.88 -8.89
CA GLU A 56 12.57 8.90 -7.87
C GLU A 56 11.90 8.32 -6.62
N GLU A 57 12.24 8.93 -5.51
CA GLU A 57 11.62 8.72 -4.23
C GLU A 57 11.35 10.09 -3.62
N SER A 58 10.12 10.30 -3.15
CA SER A 58 9.75 11.53 -2.49
C SER A 58 9.01 11.21 -1.19
N SER A 59 9.52 11.76 -0.10
CA SER A 59 8.88 11.71 1.22
C SER A 59 8.69 13.14 1.71
N ARG A 60 7.46 13.47 2.14
CA ARG A 60 7.14 14.78 2.70
C ARG A 60 6.19 14.63 3.87
N HIS A 61 6.65 15.06 5.03
CA HIS A 61 5.86 15.27 6.23
C HIS A 61 5.53 16.77 6.34
N THR A 62 4.26 17.10 6.57
CA THR A 62 3.82 18.46 6.85
C THR A 62 3.03 18.45 8.15
N GLU A 63 3.72 18.81 9.23
CA GLU A 63 3.19 18.74 10.60
C GLU A 63 1.99 19.67 10.79
N GLU A 64 2.02 20.88 10.22
CA GLU A 64 0.92 21.85 10.31
C GLU A 64 -0.36 21.37 9.63
N LEU A 65 -0.21 20.53 8.59
CA LEU A 65 -1.32 19.91 7.88
C LEU A 65 -1.65 18.52 8.44
N GLY A 66 -0.85 17.99 9.36
CA GLY A 66 -1.03 16.65 9.89
C GLY A 66 -1.01 15.58 8.79
N SER A 67 -0.18 15.78 7.75
CA SER A 67 -0.15 14.92 6.57
C SER A 67 1.26 14.42 6.27
N TYR A 68 1.33 13.16 5.83
CA TYR A 68 2.55 12.51 5.38
C TYR A 68 2.33 11.92 4.01
N THR A 69 3.32 12.04 3.14
CA THR A 69 3.29 11.53 1.78
C THR A 69 4.60 10.81 1.50
N CYS A 70 4.52 9.62 0.91
CA CYS A 70 5.67 8.92 0.35
C CYS A 70 5.27 8.40 -1.04
N ASP A 71 6.11 8.62 -2.05
CA ASP A 71 5.94 8.09 -3.40
C ASP A 71 7.28 7.52 -3.88
N VAL A 72 7.21 6.36 -4.50
CA VAL A 72 8.34 5.73 -5.18
C VAL A 72 7.92 5.48 -6.61
N THR A 73 8.65 6.05 -7.55
CA THR A 73 8.36 5.94 -8.98
C THR A 73 9.44 5.15 -9.70
N LEU A 74 9.02 4.47 -10.75
CA LEU A 74 9.86 3.73 -11.67
C LEU A 74 10.18 4.59 -12.89
N ASP A 75 11.19 4.16 -13.64
CA ASP A 75 11.52 4.74 -14.95
C ASP A 75 10.27 4.93 -15.82
N GLY A 76 10.14 6.12 -16.38
CA GLY A 76 8.99 6.49 -17.21
C GLY A 76 7.80 7.05 -16.42
N GLY A 77 8.01 7.38 -15.13
CA GLY A 77 7.04 8.07 -14.29
C GLY A 77 5.89 7.20 -13.78
N ASN A 78 6.04 5.87 -13.79
CA ASN A 78 5.03 4.96 -13.26
C ASN A 78 5.23 4.77 -11.76
N ASP A 79 4.18 4.87 -10.95
CA ASP A 79 4.30 4.61 -9.52
C ASP A 79 4.65 3.14 -9.25
N LEU A 80 5.64 2.87 -8.40
CA LEU A 80 5.82 1.56 -7.79
C LEU A 80 4.91 1.45 -6.56
N PHE A 81 4.98 2.45 -5.70
CA PHE A 81 4.35 2.49 -4.39
C PHE A 81 4.04 3.93 -4.02
N TRP A 82 2.86 4.16 -3.45
CA TRP A 82 2.52 5.43 -2.84
C TRP A 82 1.87 5.22 -1.49
N MET A 83 2.09 6.17 -0.59
CA MET A 83 1.50 6.25 0.73
C MET A 83 1.08 7.68 1.03
N ARG A 84 -0.09 7.84 1.63
CA ARG A 84 -0.64 9.09 2.15
C ARG A 84 -1.15 8.83 3.56
N ALA A 85 -0.72 9.62 4.53
CA ALA A 85 -1.21 9.55 5.90
C ALA A 85 -1.84 10.89 6.29
N HIS A 86 -2.98 10.86 6.96
CA HIS A 86 -3.75 12.05 7.33
C HIS A 86 -4.27 11.94 8.76
N THR A 87 -4.04 12.97 9.56
CA THR A 87 -4.57 13.08 10.93
C THR A 87 -5.77 14.02 11.03
N ARG A 88 -5.96 14.90 10.04
CA ARG A 88 -7.09 15.83 10.00
C ARG A 88 -8.36 15.15 9.49
N ARG A 89 -9.48 15.44 10.13
CA ARG A 89 -10.81 14.92 9.77
C ARG A 89 -11.17 15.23 8.31
N ASP A 90 -10.99 16.46 7.86
CA ASP A 90 -11.39 16.87 6.50
C ASP A 90 -10.67 16.06 5.41
N ASP A 91 -9.40 15.75 5.62
CA ASP A 91 -8.60 14.95 4.70
C ASP A 91 -9.05 13.48 4.71
N GLN A 92 -9.39 12.96 5.90
CA GLN A 92 -9.96 11.62 6.06
C GLN A 92 -11.32 11.52 5.38
N ASP A 93 -12.22 12.46 5.62
CA ASP A 93 -13.55 12.51 5.02
C ASP A 93 -13.45 12.63 3.49
N THR A 94 -12.55 13.47 2.99
CA THR A 94 -12.27 13.58 1.54
C THR A 94 -11.76 12.26 0.97
N ALA A 95 -10.85 11.58 1.67
CA ALA A 95 -10.33 10.29 1.26
C ALA A 95 -11.43 9.21 1.25
N PHE A 96 -12.30 9.18 2.25
CA PHE A 96 -13.44 8.28 2.34
C PHE A 96 -14.47 8.54 1.25
N MET A 97 -14.82 9.79 0.97
CA MET A 97 -15.77 10.14 -0.10
C MET A 97 -15.30 9.66 -1.49
N ARG A 98 -13.98 9.52 -1.69
CA ARG A 98 -13.43 8.94 -2.93
C ARG A 98 -13.58 7.41 -2.99
N THR A 99 -13.55 6.75 -1.84
CA THR A 99 -13.69 5.29 -1.72
C THR A 99 -15.16 4.86 -1.70
N PHE A 100 -16.03 5.68 -1.11
CA PHE A 100 -17.47 5.43 -0.95
C PHE A 100 -18.26 6.52 -1.70
N PRO A 101 -18.32 6.46 -3.04
CA PRO A 101 -19.04 7.46 -3.83
C PRO A 101 -20.55 7.40 -3.55
N LYS A 102 -21.24 8.50 -3.80
CA LYS A 102 -22.69 8.62 -3.58
C LYS A 102 -23.52 7.62 -4.39
N ASP A 103 -22.96 7.10 -5.48
CA ASP A 103 -23.64 6.19 -6.41
C ASP A 103 -23.74 4.74 -5.88
N GLY A 104 -23.13 4.43 -4.74
CA GLY A 104 -23.32 3.16 -4.05
C GLY A 104 -22.08 2.60 -3.35
N TRP A 105 -22.19 1.35 -2.92
CA TRP A 105 -21.11 0.63 -2.26
C TRP A 105 -20.13 0.05 -3.30
N SER A 106 -18.87 0.49 -3.23
CA SER A 106 -17.73 -0.16 -3.91
C SER A 106 -17.35 -1.45 -3.20
N TRP A 107 -16.75 -2.40 -3.93
CA TRP A 107 -16.24 -3.63 -3.32
C TRP A 107 -15.14 -3.30 -2.31
N GLN A 108 -15.22 -3.92 -1.14
CA GLN A 108 -14.22 -3.80 -0.09
C GLN A 108 -14.02 -5.15 0.59
N ALA A 109 -12.78 -5.39 1.02
CA ALA A 109 -12.43 -6.55 1.84
C ALA A 109 -11.74 -6.12 3.13
N PRO A 110 -11.99 -6.80 4.27
CA PRO A 110 -11.20 -6.60 5.46
C PRO A 110 -9.75 -6.99 5.20
N LEU A 111 -8.82 -6.32 5.86
CA LEU A 111 -7.41 -6.72 5.81
C LEU A 111 -7.18 -8.03 6.56
N PRO A 112 -6.18 -8.84 6.13
CA PRO A 112 -5.84 -10.06 6.83
C PRO A 112 -5.36 -9.78 8.26
N ASP A 113 -5.47 -10.80 9.09
CA ASP A 113 -4.94 -10.84 10.46
C ASP A 113 -5.48 -9.75 11.41
N GLY A 114 -6.66 -9.20 11.10
CA GLY A 114 -7.35 -8.24 11.97
C GLY A 114 -6.71 -6.85 11.98
N LEU A 115 -5.89 -6.51 10.98
CA LEU A 115 -5.41 -5.14 10.84
C LEU A 115 -6.59 -4.16 10.74
N PRO A 116 -6.52 -3.01 11.43
CA PRO A 116 -7.61 -2.06 11.47
C PRO A 116 -7.69 -1.30 10.14
N GLY A 117 -8.45 -1.82 9.19
CA GLY A 117 -8.50 -1.27 7.85
C GLY A 117 -9.26 -2.12 6.85
N PHE A 118 -9.18 -1.72 5.58
CA PHE A 118 -9.80 -2.43 4.47
C PHE A 118 -8.98 -2.24 3.18
N LEU A 119 -9.22 -3.14 2.22
CA LEU A 119 -8.79 -3.06 0.84
C LEU A 119 -9.97 -2.57 0.00
N ASP A 120 -9.79 -1.56 -0.84
CA ASP A 120 -10.83 -1.11 -1.79
C ASP A 120 -10.74 -1.77 -3.17
N ASP A 121 -11.70 -1.45 -4.03
CA ASP A 121 -11.83 -1.97 -5.40
C ASP A 121 -10.66 -1.60 -6.33
N ARG A 122 -9.87 -0.59 -5.96
CA ARG A 122 -8.64 -0.20 -6.66
C ARG A 122 -7.39 -0.88 -6.09
N GLY A 123 -7.55 -1.76 -5.11
CA GLY A 123 -6.45 -2.38 -4.42
C GLY A 123 -5.73 -1.45 -3.44
N THR A 124 -6.34 -0.31 -3.09
CA THR A 124 -5.78 0.60 -2.08
C THR A 124 -5.97 -0.03 -0.70
N ILE A 125 -4.89 -0.17 0.05
CA ILE A 125 -4.95 -0.59 1.44
C ILE A 125 -5.10 0.67 2.31
N SER A 126 -6.22 0.75 3.03
CA SER A 126 -6.53 1.82 3.96
C SER A 126 -6.48 1.31 5.39
N LEU A 127 -5.56 1.84 6.20
CA LEU A 127 -5.41 1.55 7.62
C LEU A 127 -5.94 2.74 8.43
N MET A 128 -6.71 2.46 9.47
CA MET A 128 -7.25 3.47 10.37
C MET A 128 -6.79 3.17 11.80
N LEU A 129 -5.78 3.90 12.24
CA LEU A 129 -5.08 3.68 13.49
C LEU A 129 -5.55 4.69 14.55
N PRO A 130 -5.69 4.28 15.82
CA PRO A 130 -5.99 5.21 16.90
C PRO A 130 -4.79 6.12 17.19
N CYS A 131 -5.05 7.41 17.43
CA CYS A 131 -4.02 8.43 17.69
C CYS A 131 -4.37 9.24 18.93
N PRO A 132 -4.21 8.66 20.13
CA PRO A 132 -4.59 9.31 21.39
C PRO A 132 -3.81 10.60 21.65
N ASP A 133 -2.55 10.67 21.21
CA ASP A 133 -1.66 11.81 21.45
C ASP A 133 -2.09 13.09 20.69
N LEU A 134 -2.96 12.96 19.68
CA LEU A 134 -3.57 14.10 18.98
C LEU A 134 -4.78 14.70 19.71
N GLY A 135 -5.23 14.09 20.82
CA GLY A 135 -6.43 14.50 21.53
C GLY A 135 -7.72 14.18 20.76
N GLU A 136 -8.71 15.05 20.90
CA GLU A 136 -10.04 14.89 20.33
C GLU A 136 -10.25 15.78 19.10
N ASP A 137 -11.15 15.36 18.21
CA ASP A 137 -11.69 16.18 17.13
C ASP A 137 -12.77 17.14 17.67
N ASP A 138 -13.31 18.00 16.80
CA ASP A 138 -14.34 18.98 17.18
C ASP A 138 -15.66 18.35 17.68
N ASP A 139 -15.86 17.05 17.44
CA ASP A 139 -17.01 16.28 17.94
C ASP A 139 -16.70 15.55 19.26
N GLY A 140 -15.54 15.78 19.87
CA GLY A 140 -15.11 15.12 21.11
C GLY A 140 -14.71 13.66 20.92
N ARG A 141 -14.38 13.23 19.69
CA ARG A 141 -13.94 11.85 19.42
C ARG A 141 -12.41 11.81 19.36
N PRO A 142 -11.77 10.73 19.83
CA PRO A 142 -10.34 10.56 19.67
C PRO A 142 -9.95 10.65 18.20
N ARG A 143 -8.94 11.48 17.89
CA ARG A 143 -8.42 11.58 16.52
C ARG A 143 -7.78 10.25 16.10
N LYS A 144 -7.75 10.04 14.79
CA LYS A 144 -7.24 8.84 14.16
C LYS A 144 -6.23 9.23 13.10
N LEU A 145 -5.37 8.29 12.73
CA LEU A 145 -4.52 8.37 11.55
C LEU A 145 -5.10 7.46 10.48
N LEU A 146 -5.47 8.05 9.36
CA LEU A 146 -5.79 7.30 8.15
C LEU A 146 -4.53 7.19 7.31
N ILE A 147 -4.06 5.98 7.05
CA ILE A 147 -2.98 5.69 6.12
C ILE A 147 -3.59 5.01 4.91
N ARG A 148 -3.36 5.56 3.72
CA ARG A 148 -3.73 4.97 2.43
C ARG A 148 -2.47 4.62 1.69
N THR A 149 -2.44 3.42 1.16
CA THR A 149 -1.31 2.91 0.37
C THR A 149 -1.80 2.24 -0.88
N GLY A 150 -1.02 2.33 -1.94
CA GLY A 150 -1.30 1.64 -3.18
C GLY A 150 -0.04 1.40 -3.98
N PHE A 151 -0.23 0.72 -5.10
CA PHE A 151 0.81 0.38 -6.03
C PHE A 151 0.40 0.90 -7.41
N GLY A 152 1.38 1.20 -8.28
CA GLY A 152 1.04 1.49 -9.66
C GLY A 152 0.53 0.25 -10.39
N GLN A 153 -0.06 0.49 -11.56
CA GLN A 153 -0.74 -0.54 -12.34
C GLN A 153 0.19 -1.68 -12.77
N ASP A 154 1.47 -1.36 -12.99
CA ASP A 154 2.47 -2.33 -13.44
C ASP A 154 3.14 -3.08 -12.28
N ALA A 155 2.89 -2.70 -11.03
CA ALA A 155 3.50 -3.37 -9.89
C ALA A 155 3.02 -4.83 -9.78
N LEU A 156 3.97 -5.74 -9.51
CA LEU A 156 3.77 -7.19 -9.39
C LEU A 156 3.11 -7.57 -8.05
N THR A 157 1.91 -7.05 -7.81
CA THR A 157 1.13 -7.27 -6.57
C THR A 157 0.68 -8.72 -6.38
N GLY A 158 0.75 -9.56 -7.44
CA GLY A 158 0.46 -10.99 -7.39
C GLY A 158 1.49 -11.83 -6.63
N VAL A 159 2.65 -11.27 -6.24
CA VAL A 159 3.64 -11.98 -5.43
C VAL A 159 3.10 -12.14 -3.99
N PRO A 160 2.92 -13.38 -3.48
CA PRO A 160 2.28 -13.61 -2.19
C PRO A 160 2.92 -12.83 -1.03
N GLY A 161 2.10 -11.99 -0.40
CA GLY A 161 2.47 -11.19 0.76
C GLY A 161 3.46 -10.04 0.51
N ALA A 162 3.98 -9.86 -0.71
CA ALA A 162 4.92 -8.77 -1.00
C ALA A 162 4.26 -7.41 -0.82
N ALA A 163 3.09 -7.21 -1.42
CA ALA A 163 2.30 -5.98 -1.28
C ALA A 163 2.07 -5.61 0.20
N TYR A 164 1.61 -6.57 0.99
CA TYR A 164 1.31 -6.34 2.39
C TYR A 164 2.57 -5.99 3.22
N ARG A 165 3.69 -6.70 3.01
CA ARG A 165 4.97 -6.38 3.67
C ARG A 165 5.46 -4.98 3.31
N THR A 166 5.28 -4.56 2.06
CA THR A 166 5.63 -3.22 1.57
C THR A 166 4.77 -2.12 2.19
N VAL A 167 3.54 -2.44 2.64
CA VAL A 167 2.65 -1.47 3.30
C VAL A 167 2.92 -1.36 4.80
N VAL A 168 3.08 -2.48 5.51
CA VAL A 168 3.09 -2.49 6.97
C VAL A 168 4.25 -1.69 7.57
N ALA A 169 5.46 -1.84 7.02
CA ALA A 169 6.63 -1.16 7.57
C ALA A 169 6.57 0.38 7.40
N PRO A 170 6.30 0.93 6.19
CA PRO A 170 6.05 2.36 6.04
C PRO A 170 4.88 2.87 6.86
N ALA A 171 3.78 2.12 6.95
CA ALA A 171 2.64 2.51 7.77
C ALA A 171 2.99 2.58 9.26
N GLY A 172 3.77 1.63 9.77
CA GLY A 172 4.30 1.65 11.13
C GLY A 172 5.23 2.82 11.38
N ALA A 173 6.12 3.14 10.43
CA ALA A 173 7.01 4.29 10.53
C ALA A 173 6.26 5.63 10.50
N ALA A 174 5.28 5.79 9.60
CA ALA A 174 4.42 6.98 9.57
C ALA A 174 3.68 7.14 10.90
N HIS A 175 3.10 6.06 11.44
CA HIS A 175 2.44 6.08 12.74
C HIS A 175 3.38 6.49 13.87
N ALA A 176 4.62 6.00 13.86
CA ALA A 176 5.64 6.39 14.83
C ALA A 176 6.12 7.85 14.65
N ALA A 177 6.20 8.35 13.41
CA ALA A 177 6.62 9.72 13.10
C ALA A 177 5.66 10.77 13.67
N PHE A 178 4.39 10.44 13.80
CA PHE A 178 3.41 11.25 14.51
C PHE A 178 3.34 10.96 16.03
N ALA A 179 4.32 10.22 16.57
CA ALA A 179 4.53 9.92 17.99
C ALA A 179 3.41 9.13 18.69
N PHE A 180 2.82 8.13 18.01
CA PHE A 180 1.65 7.40 18.52
C PHE A 180 1.94 6.06 19.23
N ALA A 181 1.07 5.70 20.17
CA ALA A 181 1.21 4.52 21.05
C ALA A 181 0.92 3.12 20.44
N ALA A 182 0.64 2.97 19.14
CA ALA A 182 0.17 1.69 18.56
C ALA A 182 0.78 1.35 17.17
N ALA A 183 1.96 0.71 17.12
CA ALA A 183 2.58 0.34 15.85
C ALA A 183 1.76 -0.68 15.04
N VAL A 184 1.76 -0.54 13.71
CA VAL A 184 1.24 -1.57 12.79
C VAL A 184 2.13 -2.81 12.91
N SER A 185 1.63 -3.85 13.56
CA SER A 185 2.37 -5.11 13.72
C SER A 185 1.97 -6.11 12.63
N PRO A 186 2.92 -6.70 11.88
CA PRO A 186 2.62 -7.87 11.07
C PRO A 186 2.36 -9.05 12.01
N ALA A 187 1.15 -9.59 12.04
CA ALA A 187 0.90 -10.86 12.71
C ALA A 187 1.60 -12.00 11.93
N SER A 188 1.93 -13.07 12.65
CA SER A 188 2.73 -14.24 12.23
C SER A 188 2.41 -14.80 10.84
N PRO A 189 3.39 -15.46 10.18
CA PRO A 189 3.23 -15.97 8.82
C PRO A 189 2.02 -16.88 8.67
N VAL A 190 1.20 -16.58 7.66
CA VAL A 190 0.12 -17.44 7.17
C VAL A 190 0.71 -18.82 6.91
N THR A 191 0.34 -19.78 7.75
CA THR A 191 0.52 -21.19 7.42
C THR A 191 -0.46 -21.46 6.29
N HIS A 192 0.03 -21.52 5.05
CA HIS A 192 -0.74 -22.06 3.93
C HIS A 192 -1.10 -23.51 4.28
N PRO A 193 -2.38 -23.88 4.40
CA PRO A 193 -2.74 -25.29 4.43
C PRO A 193 -2.65 -25.81 3.00
N ASP A 194 -1.50 -26.37 2.64
CA ASP A 194 -1.47 -27.46 1.66
C ASP A 194 -2.10 -28.68 2.35
N SER A 195 -3.40 -28.88 2.12
CA SER A 195 -4.03 -30.17 2.27
C SER A 195 -5.28 -30.21 1.40
N ALA A 196 -5.16 -30.99 0.34
CA ALA A 196 -6.23 -31.46 -0.52
C ALA A 196 -7.54 -31.69 0.26
N ALA A 197 -8.52 -30.84 0.00
CA ALA A 197 -9.92 -31.19 0.14
C ALA A 197 -10.62 -30.79 -1.17
N THR A 198 -10.86 -31.81 -1.99
CA THR A 198 -11.71 -31.78 -3.16
C THR A 198 -13.08 -31.18 -2.78
N VAL A 199 -13.30 -29.89 -3.07
CA VAL A 199 -14.65 -29.32 -3.02
C VAL A 199 -15.29 -29.61 -4.36
N ARG A 200 -16.18 -30.60 -4.31
CA ARG A 200 -16.98 -31.12 -5.42
C ARG A 200 -17.76 -30.02 -6.12
N THR A 201 -17.77 -30.13 -7.44
CA THR A 201 -18.75 -29.53 -8.34
C THR A 201 -20.18 -29.78 -7.89
N HIS A 202 -21.01 -28.76 -8.10
CA HIS A 202 -22.47 -28.72 -8.02
C HIS A 202 -23.20 -30.07 -8.05
N ASP A 203 -24.07 -30.28 -7.06
CA ASP A 203 -25.34 -30.95 -7.31
C ASP A 203 -26.50 -30.17 -6.67
N ARG A 204 -27.58 -30.10 -7.43
CA ARG A 204 -28.74 -29.23 -7.34
C ARG A 204 -29.88 -30.10 -6.83
N SER A 205 -30.21 -30.04 -5.54
CA SER A 205 -31.42 -30.63 -4.98
C SER A 205 -31.74 -29.95 -3.64
N GLY A 206 -32.87 -29.25 -3.54
CA GLY A 206 -33.41 -28.71 -2.28
C GLY A 206 -33.87 -29.82 -1.31
N PRO A 207 -34.46 -29.49 -0.13
CA PRO A 207 -35.36 -28.36 0.06
C PRO A 207 -35.19 -27.52 1.36
N ALA A 208 -35.86 -26.36 1.31
CA ALA A 208 -36.47 -25.59 2.41
C ALA A 208 -35.58 -24.90 3.47
N GLY A 209 -35.67 -23.56 3.47
CA GLY A 209 -35.83 -22.81 4.72
C GLY A 209 -34.72 -21.82 5.10
N ARG A 210 -34.76 -20.61 4.50
CA ARG A 210 -34.86 -19.30 5.18
C ARG A 210 -34.40 -18.17 4.25
N GLN A 211 -35.38 -17.54 3.61
CA GLN A 211 -35.24 -16.28 2.87
C GLN A 211 -35.14 -15.13 3.88
N TRP A 212 -34.13 -14.27 3.73
CA TRP A 212 -34.10 -12.96 4.40
C TRP A 212 -34.96 -11.99 3.59
N PRO A 213 -35.83 -11.18 4.24
CA PRO A 213 -36.78 -10.32 3.54
C PRO A 213 -36.09 -9.12 2.87
N VAL A 214 -36.42 -8.90 1.60
CA VAL A 214 -36.13 -7.65 0.87
C VAL A 214 -37.28 -6.67 1.11
N PRO A 215 -37.03 -5.39 1.45
CA PRO A 215 -38.11 -4.40 1.55
C PRO A 215 -38.62 -4.05 0.15
N GLN A 216 -39.90 -4.34 -0.11
CA GLN A 216 -40.62 -3.86 -1.29
C GLN A 216 -40.97 -2.38 -1.08
N MET A 217 -40.33 -1.48 -1.81
CA MET A 217 -40.82 -0.11 -1.95
C MET A 217 -42.06 -0.12 -2.85
N ARG A 218 -43.20 0.24 -2.27
CA ARG A 218 -44.44 0.56 -2.98
C ARG A 218 -44.20 1.83 -3.81
N LYS A 219 -44.36 1.75 -5.13
CA LYS A 219 -44.78 2.90 -5.94
C LYS A 219 -46.30 2.96 -5.86
N ALA A 220 -46.80 3.95 -5.13
CA ALA A 220 -48.15 4.46 -5.31
C ALA A 220 -48.07 5.68 -6.25
N GLU A 221 -49.24 5.99 -6.83
CA GLU A 221 -49.59 7.20 -7.57
C GLU A 221 -49.16 7.28 -9.05
N GLU A 222 -50.02 7.72 -9.98
CA GLU A 222 -51.49 7.77 -10.03
C GLU A 222 -51.87 8.13 -11.48
N GLU A 223 -53.14 7.96 -11.79
CA GLU A 223 -53.79 8.25 -13.07
C GLU A 223 -53.68 9.73 -13.50
N LEU A 224 -53.41 9.95 -14.79
CA LEU A 224 -54.12 10.85 -15.70
C LEU A 224 -53.69 10.63 -17.16
#